data_AF-A0ABC8EJR5-F1
#
_entry.id   AF-A0ABC8EJR5-F1
#
_cell.length_a   1.000
_cell.length_b   1.000
_cell.length_c   1.000
_cell.angle_alpha   90.00
_cell.angle_beta   90.00
_cell.angle_gamma   90.00
#
_symmetry.space_group_name_H-M   'P 1'
#
loop_
_entity.id
_entity.type
_entity.pdbx_description
1 polymer ?
#
loop_
_entity_poly.entity_id
_entity_poly.type
_entity_poly.pdbx_seq_one_letter_code
_entity_poly.pdbx_strand_id
1 'polypeptide(L)' 'MKIIIMNGNKDKWYSSKVGKVYKVQEIRDKSYVTKDGVIRKEDTEVIEK' A
#
# COMPACT_ATOMS: atom_id res chain seq x y z
N MET A 1 5.03 8.43 7.27
CA MET A 1 3.80 7.80 6.76
C MET A 1 3.95 6.30 6.57
N LYS A 2 3.13 5.52 7.27
CA LYS A 2 2.99 4.06 7.11
C LYS A 2 1.57 3.73 6.68
N ILE A 3 1.47 2.74 5.81
CA ILE A 3 0.20 2.21 5.30
C ILE A 3 0.11 0.72 5.59
N ILE A 4 -1.09 0.22 5.82
CA ILE A 4 -1.40 -1.22 5.87
C ILE A 4 -2.23 -1.58 4.65
N ILE A 5 -1.95 -2.74 4.05
CA ILE A 5 -2.76 -3.25 2.94
C ILE A 5 -4.00 -3.90 3.53
N MET A 6 -5.17 -3.36 3.21
CA MET A 6 -6.46 -3.85 3.71
C MET A 6 -7.14 -4.76 2.69
N ASN A 7 -6.83 -4.59 1.40
CA ASN A 7 -7.41 -5.40 0.33
C ASN A 7 -6.34 -5.91 -0.64
N GLY A 8 -6.41 -7.20 -0.96
CA GLY A 8 -5.49 -7.89 -1.84
C GLY A 8 -6.16 -8.19 -3.16
N ASN A 9 -6.26 -7.21 -4.05
CA ASN A 9 -6.78 -7.45 -5.40
C ASN A 9 -5.87 -8.47 -6.11
N LYS A 10 -6.44 -9.59 -6.60
CA LYS A 10 -5.71 -10.77 -7.10
C LYS A 10 -4.70 -10.43 -8.22
N ASP A 11 -4.96 -9.38 -8.98
CA ASP A 11 -4.10 -8.93 -10.09
C ASP A 11 -2.96 -8.00 -9.67
N LYS A 12 -2.77 -7.77 -8.36
CA LYS A 12 -1.71 -6.91 -7.82
C LYS A 12 -0.60 -7.73 -7.20
N TRP A 13 0.64 -7.24 -7.28
CA TRP A 13 1.81 -7.90 -6.68
C TRP A 13 1.67 -8.07 -5.16
N TYR A 14 0.89 -7.20 -4.52
CA TYR A 14 0.62 -7.21 -3.09
C TYR A 14 -0.66 -7.96 -2.69
N SER A 15 -1.26 -8.74 -3.60
CA SER A 15 -2.47 -9.52 -3.33
C SER A 15 -2.33 -10.46 -2.14
N SER A 16 -1.16 -11.07 -1.98
CA SER A 16 -0.80 -11.97 -0.86
C SER A 16 -0.24 -11.25 0.38
N LYS A 17 -0.31 -9.92 0.41
CA LYS A 17 0.33 -9.07 1.42
C LYS A 17 -0.68 -8.27 2.26
N VAL A 18 -1.96 -8.66 2.25
CA VAL A 18 -3.00 -8.11 3.13
C VAL A 18 -2.55 -8.22 4.59
N GLY A 19 -2.80 -7.17 5.37
CA GLY A 19 -2.35 -7.03 6.76
C GLY A 19 -0.89 -6.61 6.94
N LYS A 20 -0.09 -6.53 5.86
CA LYS A 20 1.29 -6.03 5.98
C LYS A 20 1.35 -4.52 5.94
N VAL A 21 2.27 -4.00 6.74
CA VAL A 21 2.57 -2.57 6.85
C VAL A 21 3.77 -2.21 5.99
N TYR A 22 3.68 -1.09 5.28
CA TYR A 22 4.75 -0.55 4.46
C TYR A 22 5.00 0.92 4.79
N LYS A 23 6.27 1.32 4.71
CA LYS A 23 6.68 2.73 4.79
C LYS A 23 6.51 3.37 3.42
N VAL A 24 5.78 4.47 3.36
CA VAL A 24 5.61 5.27 2.14
C VAL A 24 6.86 6.11 1.90
N GLN A 25 7.37 6.09 0.67
CA GLN A 25 8.48 6.93 0.22
C GLN A 25 7.98 8.14 -0.58
N GLU A 26 6.96 7.94 -1.41
CA GLU A 26 6.37 8.99 -2.25
C GLU A 26 4.85 8.80 -2.30
N ILE A 27 4.11 9.92 -2.27
CA ILE A 27 2.66 9.94 -2.44
C ILE A 27 2.37 10.41 -3.86
N ARG A 28 1.69 9.57 -4.63
CA ARG A 28 1.12 9.93 -5.93
C ARG A 28 -0.38 10.14 -5.77
N ASP A 29 -1.01 10.62 -6.83
CA ASP A 29 -2.41 11.00 -6.83
C ASP A 29 -3.33 9.88 -6.28
N LYS A 30 -3.22 8.66 -6.86
CA LYS A 30 -4.03 7.49 -6.46
C LYS A 30 -3.24 6.33 -5.85
N SER A 31 -1.96 6.53 -5.59
CA SER A 31 -1.08 5.45 -5.12
C SER A 31 -0.05 5.92 -4.10
N TYR A 32 0.43 4.97 -3.31
CA TYR A 32 1.60 5.09 -2.47
C TYR A 32 2.76 4.32 -3.09
N VAL A 33 3.93 4.96 -3.18
CA VAL A 33 5.15 4.29 -3.59
C VAL A 33 5.88 3.84 -2.33
N THR A 34 6.20 2.55 -2.29
CA THR A 34 7.01 1.93 -1.24
C THR A 34 8.28 1.37 -1.87
N LYS A 35 9.24 0.95 -1.05
CA LYS A 35 10.49 0.33 -1.54
C LYS A 35 10.23 -0.92 -2.38
N ASP A 36 9.17 -1.66 -2.08
CA ASP A 36 8.87 -2.95 -2.70
C ASP A 36 8.03 -2.79 -3.97
N GLY A 37 7.32 -1.66 -4.09
CA GLY A 37 6.49 -1.37 -5.24
C GLY A 37 5.39 -0.35 -4.95
N VAL A 38 4.58 -0.11 -5.97
CA VAL A 38 3.44 0.81 -5.92
C VAL A 38 2.21 0.08 -5.41
N ILE A 39 1.49 0.69 -4.46
CA ILE A 39 0.26 0.19 -3.87
C ILE A 39 -0.83 1.25 -4.07
N ARG A 40 -2.03 0.86 -4.48
CA ARG A 40 -3.13 1.82 -4.66
C ARG A 40 -3.69 2.27 -3.33
N LYS A 41 -4.09 3.54 -3.24
CA LYS A 41 -4.69 4.11 -2.02
C LYS A 41 -5.96 3.37 -1.62
N GLU A 42 -6.78 2.96 -2.59
CA GLU A 42 -8.04 2.22 -2.39
C GLU A 42 -7.86 0.87 -1.68
N ASP A 43 -6.68 0.27 -1.77
CA ASP A 43 -6.37 -1.03 -1.17
C ASP A 43 -5.68 -0.91 0.20
N THR A 44 -5.53 0.32 0.71
CA THR A 44 -4.68 0.62 1.87
C THR A 44 -5.34 1.54 2.87
N GLU A 45 -4.90 1.44 4.12
CA GLU A 45 -5.24 2.38 5.17
C GLU A 45 -3.98 3.01 5.76
N VAL A 46 -4.03 4.30 6.10
CA VAL A 46 -2.91 5.01 6.70
C VAL A 46 -2.97 4.82 8.21
N ILE A 47 -1.93 4.21 8.77
CA ILE A 47 -1.88 3.89 10.21
C ILE A 47 -0.96 4.81 11.01
N GLU A 48 -0.08 5.55 10.33
CA GLU A 48 0.85 6.49 10.95
C GLU A 48 1.21 7.57 9.92
N LYS A 49 1.12 8.86 10.28
CA LYS A 49 1.46 9.97 9.39
C LYS A 49 2.95 10.31 9.46
#